data_AF-A0A7V0IV45-F1
#
_entry.id   AF-A0A7V0IV45-F1
#
_cell.length_a   1.000
_cell.length_b   1.000
_cell.length_c   1.000
_cell.angle_alpha   90.00
_cell.angle_beta   90.00
_cell.angle_gamma   90.00
#
_symmetry.space_group_name_H-M   'P 1'
#
loop_
_entity.id
_entity.type
_entity.pdbx_description
1 polymer ?
#
loop_
_entity_poly.entity_id
_entity_poly.type
_entity_poly.pdbx_seq_one_letter_code
_entity_poly.pdbx_strand_id
1 'polypeptide(L)'
;MLKPTTVRLSDDFLKELYKFIKDMKLDKSAYLREILRKGFEEDKCERLLSGYQAGELSAAEACKMLGLSPWEFFELLRKENMSLNVSLE
;
A
#
# COMPACT_ATOMS: atom_id res chain seq x y z
N MET A 1 -15.48 -2.58 15.59
CA MET A 1 -14.79 -2.29 16.87
C MET A 1 -13.32 -2.02 16.58
N LEU A 2 -12.76 -0.95 17.15
CA LEU A 2 -11.31 -0.71 17.12
C LEU A 2 -10.64 -1.57 18.20
N LYS A 3 -9.47 -2.13 17.90
CA LYS A 3 -8.64 -2.88 18.86
C LYS A 3 -7.31 -2.15 19.06
N PRO A 4 -6.80 -2.07 20.30
CA PRO A 4 -5.47 -1.51 20.54
C PRO A 4 -4.39 -2.46 20.01
N THR A 5 -3.44 -1.91 19.25
CA THR A 5 -2.26 -2.63 18.72
C THR A 5 -1.00 -1.89 19.15
N THR A 6 -0.01 -2.62 19.66
CA THR A 6 1.28 -2.06 20.09
C THR A 6 2.38 -2.54 19.15
N VAL A 7 3.19 -1.60 18.67
CA VAL A 7 4.36 -1.86 17.82
C VAL A 7 5.56 -1.11 18.38
N ARG A 8 6.75 -1.72 18.26
CA ARG A 8 8.01 -1.07 18.64
C ARG A 8 8.53 -0.25 17.46
N LEU A 9 8.87 1.00 17.72
CA LEU A 9 9.41 1.94 16.75
C LEU A 9 10.67 2.58 17.34
N SER A 10 11.59 3.04 16.50
CA SER A 10 12.77 3.75 16.97
C SER A 10 12.38 5.09 17.58
N ASP A 11 13.12 5.50 18.62
CA ASP A 11 12.88 6.77 19.32
C ASP A 11 13.02 7.96 18.37
N ASP A 12 13.97 7.91 17.44
CA ASP A 12 14.22 9.01 16.51
C ASP A 12 13.07 9.21 15.52
N PHE A 13 12.51 8.11 14.99
CA PHE A 13 11.33 8.18 14.14
C PHE A 13 10.11 8.71 14.92
N LEU A 14 9.91 8.26 16.16
CA LEU A 14 8.81 8.74 17.00
C LEU A 14 8.92 10.25 17.29
N LYS A 15 10.13 10.77 17.53
CA LYS A 15 10.36 12.20 17.72
C LYS A 15 9.97 13.00 16.48
N GLU A 16 10.41 12.56 15.30
CA GLU A 16 10.09 13.22 14.03
C GLU A 16 8.58 13.20 13.76
N LEU A 17 7.95 12.03 13.90
CA LEU A 17 6.53 11.84 13.72
C LEU A 17 5.70 12.76 14.64
N TYR A 18 6.04 12.82 15.93
CA TYR A 18 5.31 13.66 16.89
C TYR A 18 5.56 15.15 16.66
N LYS A 19 6.75 15.54 16.20
CA LYS A 19 7.00 16.90 15.75
C LYS A 19 6.08 17.27 14.59
N PHE A 20 5.99 16.42 13.57
CA PHE A 20 5.12 16.64 12.42
C PHE A 20 3.64 16.77 12.81
N ILE A 21 3.14 15.86 13.64
CA ILE A 21 1.75 15.88 14.14
C ILE A 21 1.47 17.19 14.91
N LYS A 22 2.41 17.63 15.73
CA LYS A 22 2.28 18.87 16.52
C LYS A 22 2.28 20.11 15.62
N ASP A 23 3.23 20.20 14.69
CA ASP A 23 3.38 21.33 13.78
C ASP A 23 2.14 21.49 12.89
N MET A 24 1.54 20.37 12.49
CA MET A 24 0.32 20.32 11.67
C MET A 24 -0.99 20.34 12.49
N LYS A 25 -0.92 20.39 13.83
CA LYS A 25 -2.08 20.36 14.75
C LYS A 25 -3.04 19.20 14.49
N LEU A 26 -2.50 18.01 14.23
CA LEU A 26 -3.27 16.81 13.91
C LEU A 26 -3.61 16.00 15.17
N ASP A 27 -4.73 15.28 15.15
CA ASP A 27 -4.99 14.25 16.17
C ASP A 27 -4.04 13.07 15.94
N LYS A 28 -3.24 12.76 16.98
CA LYS A 28 -2.23 11.71 16.93
C LYS A 28 -2.82 10.36 16.51
N SER A 29 -3.96 9.99 17.06
CA SER A 29 -4.54 8.66 16.83
C SER A 29 -5.17 8.58 15.44
N ALA A 30 -5.85 9.64 14.99
CA ALA A 30 -6.40 9.73 13.65
C ALA A 30 -5.31 9.70 12.59
N TYR A 31 -4.25 10.49 12.76
CA TYR A 31 -3.13 10.53 11.84
C TYR A 31 -2.42 9.18 11.75
N LEU A 32 -2.11 8.55 12.90
CA LEU A 32 -1.48 7.24 12.93
C LEU A 32 -2.32 6.17 12.22
N ARG A 33 -3.63 6.15 12.45
CA ARG A 33 -4.52 5.21 11.74
C ARG A 33 -4.52 5.46 10.24
N GLU A 34 -4.56 6.72 9.82
CA GLU A 34 -4.62 7.07 8.41
C GLU A 34 -3.32 6.74 7.68
N ILE A 35 -2.16 7.07 8.27
CA ILE A 35 -0.87 6.75 7.64
C ILE A 35 -0.60 5.25 7.61
N LEU A 36 -0.99 4.51 8.66
CA LEU A 36 -0.89 3.05 8.67
C LEU A 36 -1.78 2.42 7.59
N ARG A 37 -3.00 2.93 7.42
CA ARG A 37 -3.91 2.47 6.36
C ARG A 37 -3.33 2.75 4.98
N LYS A 38 -2.85 3.97 4.73
CA LYS A 38 -2.24 4.36 3.45
C LYS A 38 -1.01 3.50 3.14
N GLY A 39 -0.07 3.41 4.08
CA GLY A 39 1.13 2.62 3.90
C GLY A 39 0.86 1.13 3.72
N PHE A 40 -0.18 0.60 4.37
CA PHE A 40 -0.60 -0.79 4.14
C PHE A 40 -1.15 -1.02 2.73
N GLU A 41 -2.04 -0.14 2.23
CA GLU A 41 -2.58 -0.28 0.86
C GLU A 41 -1.46 -0.14 -0.20
N GLU A 42 -0.50 0.75 0.05
CA GLU A 42 0.67 0.95 -0.81
C GLU A 42 1.58 -0.30 -0.84
N ASP A 43 2.03 -0.78 0.33
CA ASP A 43 2.86 -2.01 0.42
C ASP A 43 2.12 -3.24 -0.13
N LYS A 44 0.81 -3.36 0.13
CA LYS A 44 -0.03 -4.43 -0.44
C LYS A 44 -0.04 -4.35 -1.96
N CYS A 45 -0.20 -3.16 -2.54
CA CYS A 45 -0.18 -2.96 -3.98
C CYS A 45 1.15 -3.38 -4.60
N GLU A 46 2.26 -2.87 -4.05
CA GLU A 46 3.61 -3.16 -4.53
C GLU A 46 3.92 -4.66 -4.52
N ARG A 47 3.57 -5.36 -3.43
CA ARG A 47 3.80 -6.82 -3.32
C ARG A 47 2.99 -7.62 -4.33
N LEU A 48 1.73 -7.25 -4.55
CA LEU A 48 0.87 -7.97 -5.51
C LEU A 48 1.30 -7.70 -6.95
N LEU A 49 1.71 -6.48 -7.27
CA LEU A 49 2.28 -6.17 -8.58
C LEU A 49 3.60 -6.91 -8.82
N SER A 50 4.45 -7.00 -7.80
CA SER A 50 5.71 -7.77 -7.87
C SER A 50 5.44 -9.26 -8.13
N GLY A 51 4.48 -9.86 -7.41
CA GLY A 51 4.07 -11.24 -7.65
C GLY A 51 3.47 -11.47 -9.04
N TYR A 52 2.71 -10.49 -9.55
CA TYR A 52 2.20 -10.51 -10.94
C TYR A 52 3.35 -10.49 -11.96
N GLN A 53 4.33 -9.61 -11.79
CA GLN A 53 5.48 -9.54 -12.69
C GLN A 53 6.36 -10.80 -12.64
N ALA A 54 6.50 -11.41 -11.46
CA ALA A 54 7.22 -12.68 -11.29
C ALA A 54 6.48 -13.88 -11.89
N GLY A 55 5.22 -13.72 -12.32
CA GLY A 55 4.38 -14.81 -12.81
C GLY A 55 3.82 -15.70 -11.71
N GLU A 56 3.97 -15.31 -10.44
CA GLU A 56 3.42 -16.01 -9.28
C GLU A 56 1.92 -15.75 -9.14
N LEU A 57 1.44 -14.61 -9.65
CA LEU A 57 0.03 -14.23 -9.68
C LEU A 57 -0.41 -13.97 -11.11
N SER A 58 -1.59 -14.47 -11.46
CA SER A 58 -2.29 -14.02 -12.67
C SER A 58 -2.86 -12.61 -12.51
N ALA A 59 -3.11 -11.93 -13.64
CA ALA A 59 -3.76 -10.62 -13.62
C ALA A 59 -5.13 -10.67 -12.90
N ALA A 60 -5.89 -11.76 -13.08
CA ALA A 60 -7.19 -11.94 -12.45
C ALA A 60 -7.09 -12.08 -10.92
N GLU A 61 -6.08 -12.81 -10.43
CA GLU A 61 -5.82 -12.94 -8.99
C GLU A 61 -5.40 -11.61 -8.38
N ALA A 62 -4.48 -10.89 -9.03
CA ALA A 62 -4.06 -9.56 -8.59
C ALA A 62 -5.25 -8.58 -8.54
N CYS A 63 -6.10 -8.54 -9.57
CA CYS A 63 -7.34 -7.76 -9.59
C CYS A 63 -8.24 -8.08 -8.39
N LYS A 64 -8.49 -9.37 -8.14
CA LYS A 64 -9.35 -9.83 -7.04
C LYS A 64 -8.78 -9.44 -5.67
N MET A 65 -7.47 -9.55 -5.47
CA MET A 65 -6.81 -9.23 -4.20
C MET A 65 -6.73 -7.72 -3.94
N LEU A 66 -6.59 -6.92 -4.99
CA LEU A 66 -6.62 -5.45 -4.94
C LEU A 66 -8.04 -4.89 -4.92
N GLY A 67 -9.06 -5.70 -5.23
CA GLY A 67 -10.44 -5.23 -5.37
C GLY A 67 -10.64 -4.31 -6.57
N LEU A 68 -9.80 -4.47 -7.60
CA LEU A 68 -9.83 -3.66 -8.81
C LEU A 68 -10.54 -4.42 -9.92
N SER A 69 -11.23 -3.67 -10.78
CA SER A 69 -11.63 -4.18 -12.09
C SER A 69 -10.41 -4.40 -12.99
N PRO A 70 -10.50 -5.23 -14.04
CA PRO A 70 -9.42 -5.42 -15.00
C PRO A 70 -8.93 -4.11 -15.63
N TRP A 71 -9.84 -3.16 -15.88
CA TRP A 71 -9.50 -1.85 -16.45
C TRP A 71 -8.69 -0.99 -15.49
N GLU A 72 -9.07 -0.95 -14.21
CA GLU A 72 -8.32 -0.24 -13.18
C GLU A 72 -6.93 -0.85 -12.96
N PHE A 73 -6.82 -2.18 -13.10
CA PHE A 73 -5.53 -2.87 -13.04
C PHE A 73 -4.61 -2.51 -14.22
N PHE A 74 -5.13 -2.38 -15.44
CA PHE A 74 -4.32 -1.92 -16.57
C PHE A 74 -3.87 -0.46 -16.42
N GLU A 75 -4.73 0.40 -15.89
CA GLU A 75 -4.36 1.78 -15.57
C GLU A 75 -3.28 1.84 -14.47
N LEU A 76 -3.38 0.96 -13.47
CA LEU A 76 -2.36 0.80 -12.44
C LEU A 76 -1.02 0.37 -13.05
N LEU A 77 -1.01 -0.67 -13.90
CA LEU A 77 0.21 -1.11 -14.59
C LEU A 77 0.82 0.02 -15.43
N ARG A 78 -0.02 0.79 -16.15
CA ARG A 78 0.46 1.94 -16.93
C ARG A 78 1.10 3.00 -16.04
N LYS A 79 0.47 3.32 -14.91
CA LYS A 79 0.97 4.32 -13.95
C LYS A 79 2.33 3.91 -13.38
N GLU A 80 2.51 2.64 -13.09
CA GLU A 80 3.75 2.07 -12.56
C GLU A 80 4.77 1.70 -13.68
N ASN A 81 4.51 2.07 -14.94
CA ASN A 81 5.32 1.74 -16.12
C ASN A 81 5.64 0.23 -16.25
N MET A 82 4.69 -0.62 -15.88
CA MET A 82 4.82 -2.08 -15.94
C MET A 82 4.19 -2.63 -17.23
N SER A 83 4.89 -3.55 -17.89
CA SER A 83 4.34 -4.29 -19.03
C SER A 83 3.39 -5.40 -18.58
N LEU A 84 2.51 -5.83 -19.49
CA LEU A 84 1.75 -7.05 -19.30
C LEU A 84 2.70 -8.24 -19.20
N ASN A 85 2.48 -9.10 -18.21
CA ASN A 85 3.15 -10.39 -18.10
C ASN A 85 2.46 -11.41 -19.02
N VAL A 86 2.55 -11.16 -20.33
CA VAL A 86 2.01 -12.04 -21.37
C VAL A 86 3.12 -12.36 -22.35
N SER A 87 3.22 -13.63 -22.72
CA SER A 87 4.05 -14.05 -23.86
C SER A 87 3.16 -13.99 -25.09
N LEU A 88 3.53 -13.17 -26.08
CA LEU A 88 2.89 -13.19 -27.40
C LEU A 88 3.60 -14.27 -28.21
N GLU A 89 2.90 -15.37 -28.48
CA GLU A 89 3.33 -16.38 -29.48
C GLU A 89 3.01 -15.92 -30.90
#